data_AF-A0A183MSV0-F1
#
_entry.id   AF-A0A183MSV0-F1
#
_cell.length_a   1.000
_cell.length_b   1.000
_cell.length_c   1.000
_cell.angle_alpha   90.00
_cell.angle_beta   90.00
_cell.angle_gamma   90.00
#
_symmetry.space_group_name_H-M   'P 1'
#
loop_
_entity.id
_entity.type
_entity.pdbx_description
1 polymer ?
#
loop_
_entity_poly.entity_id
_entity_poly.type
_entity_poly.pdbx_seq_one_letter_code
_entity_poly.pdbx_strand_id
1 'polypeptide(L)' 'MNKIFRRTMEDVRTRRGADVASDHHLVVAKLKLKLKRNWTSGQMALQRFNTCFLRDTDKLNEFKIALNNRF' A
#
# COMPACT_ATOMS: atom_id res chain seq x y z
N MET A 1 14.88 17.92 1.59
CA MET A 1 13.66 18.26 0.82
C MET A 1 14.07 18.56 -0.62
N ASN A 2 13.47 17.89 -1.61
CA ASN A 2 13.81 18.06 -3.03
C ASN A 2 13.19 19.36 -3.57
N LYS A 3 14.01 20.29 -4.08
CA LYS A 3 13.56 21.60 -4.60
C LYS A 3 12.96 21.55 -6.01
N ILE A 4 13.08 20.41 -6.72
CA ILE A 4 12.76 20.28 -8.14
C ILE A 4 11.31 19.80 -8.36
N PHE A 5 10.71 19.08 -7.40
CA PHE A 5 9.31 18.69 -7.46
C PHE A 5 8.50 19.49 -6.44
N ARG A 6 7.70 20.45 -6.93
CA ARG A 6 6.80 21.26 -6.10
C ARG A 6 5.62 20.43 -5.54
N ARG A 7 5.26 19.30 -6.18
CA ARG A 7 4.21 18.36 -5.73
C ARG A 7 4.60 16.90 -5.98
N THR A 8 4.20 16.02 -5.05
CA THR A 8 4.46 14.55 -5.06
C THR A 8 3.32 13.73 -5.69
N MET A 9 2.15 14.36 -5.82
CA MET A 9 0.93 13.77 -6.36
C MET A 9 0.72 14.31 -7.77
N GLU A 10 0.74 13.40 -8.75
CA GLU A 10 0.66 13.73 -10.17
C GLU A 10 -0.78 13.88 -10.65
N ASP A 11 -1.67 13.02 -10.16
CA ASP A 11 -3.05 12.96 -10.63
C ASP A 11 -3.95 12.41 -9.53
N VAL A 12 -5.16 12.94 -9.41
CA VAL A 12 -6.17 12.49 -8.45
C VAL A 12 -7.49 12.41 -9.19
N ARG A 13 -8.07 11.21 -9.23
CA ARG A 13 -9.33 10.97 -9.93
C ARG A 13 -10.32 10.31 -9.00
N THR A 14 -11.53 10.85 -8.98
CA THR A 14 -12.67 10.23 -8.31
C THR A 14 -13.29 9.21 -9.26
N ARG A 15 -13.30 7.94 -8.87
CA ARG A 15 -13.96 6.85 -9.61
C ARG A 15 -15.42 6.77 -9.15
N ARG A 16 -16.35 6.96 -10.08
CA ARG A 16 -17.77 6.68 -9.86
C ARG A 16 -18.02 5.20 -10.18
N GLY A 17 -18.15 4.37 -9.15
CA GLY A 17 -18.54 2.97 -9.30
C GLY A 17 -20.04 2.86 -9.57
N ALA A 18 -20.44 1.87 -10.37
CA ALA A 18 -21.86 1.55 -10.60
C ALA A 18 -22.42 0.53 -9.59
N ASP A 19 -21.56 -0.09 -8.76
CA ASP A 19 -21.97 -1.16 -7.84
C ASP A 19 -20.99 -1.32 -6.66
N VAL A 20 -20.92 -0.32 -5.79
CA VAL A 20 -20.36 -0.44 -4.43
C VAL A 20 -21.40 0.22 -3.54
N ALA A 21 -22.03 -0.55 -2.64
CA ALA A 21 -23.10 -0.07 -1.76
C ALA A 21 -22.59 0.84 -0.62
N SER A 22 -21.66 1.75 -0.93
CA SER A 22 -21.13 2.77 -0.05
C SER A 22 -21.52 4.14 -0.60
N ASP A 23 -22.10 4.98 0.24
CA ASP A 23 -22.48 6.37 -0.09
C ASP A 23 -21.27 7.28 -0.40
N HIS A 24 -20.05 6.72 -0.45
CA HIS A 24 -18.81 7.45 -0.61
C HIS A 24 -18.17 7.23 -1.97
N HIS A 25 -17.64 8.32 -2.55
CA HIS A 25 -16.89 8.26 -3.79
C HIS A 25 -15.45 7.79 -3.59
N LEU A 26 -15.04 6.80 -4.38
CA LEU A 26 -13.66 6.31 -4.38
C LEU A 26 -12.74 7.35 -5.02
N VAL A 27 -11.70 7.78 -4.31
CA VAL A 27 -10.68 8.68 -4.85
C VAL A 27 -9.36 7.92 -5.02
N VAL A 28 -8.78 7.98 -6.22
CA VAL A 28 -7.53 7.32 -6.58
C VAL A 28 -6.49 8.38 -6.93
N ALA A 29 -5.30 8.29 -6.32
CA ALA A 29 -4.21 9.21 -6.60
C ALA A 29 -2.99 8.48 -7.18
N LYS A 30 -2.36 9.08 -8.18
CA LYS A 30 -1.06 8.68 -8.73
C LYS A 30 0.05 9.51 -8.10
N LEU A 31 1.02 8.84 -7.48
CA LEU A 31 2.12 9.48 -6.77
C LEU A 31 3.46 9.19 -7.45
N LYS A 32 4.32 10.20 -7.54
CA LYS A 32 5.70 10.05 -7.97
C LYS A 32 6.63 10.57 -6.89
N LEU A 33 7.34 9.64 -6.26
CA LEU A 33 8.28 9.92 -5.18
C LEU A 33 9.71 9.62 -5.63
N LYS A 34 10.63 10.55 -5.36
CA LYS A 34 12.08 10.28 -5.45
C LYS A 34 12.59 10.05 -4.03
N LEU A 35 12.79 8.79 -3.68
CA LEU A 35 13.34 8.40 -2.38
C LEU A 35 14.87 8.54 -2.41
N LYS A 36 15.43 9.33 -1.50
CA LYS A 36 16.88 9.33 -1.26
C LYS A 36 17.19 8.16 -0.33
N ARG A 37 18.03 7.24 -0.81
CA ARG A 37 18.51 6.10 -0.03
C ARG A 37 19.43 6.60 1.09
N ASN A 38 19.03 6.50 2.35
CA ASN A 38 19.91 6.80 3.49
C ASN A 38 20.57 5.50 3.94
N TRP A 39 21.79 5.24 3.46
CA TRP A 39 22.56 4.05 3.83
C TRP A 39 23.17 4.26 5.21
N THR A 40 22.40 3.99 6.26
CA THR A 40 22.93 3.69 7.59
C THR A 40 23.32 2.22 7.62
N SER A 41 24.60 1.98 7.39
CA SER A 41 25.28 0.70 7.28
C SER A 41 24.79 -0.38 8.27
N GLY A 42 24.30 -1.50 7.73
CA GLY A 42 24.65 -2.83 8.22
C GLY A 42 23.98 -3.43 9.47
N GLN A 43 23.48 -2.66 10.43
CA GLN A 43 23.10 -3.26 11.73
C GLN A 43 21.63 -3.71 11.86
N MET A 44 20.70 -3.15 11.06
CA MET A 44 19.27 -3.50 11.10
C MET A 44 18.74 -4.16 9.83
N ALA A 45 19.56 -4.27 8.77
CA ALA A 45 19.10 -4.64 7.43
C ALA A 45 18.65 -6.09 7.27
N LEU A 46 18.72 -6.92 8.32
CA LEU A 46 18.17 -8.27 8.31
C LEU A 46 17.49 -8.63 9.62
N GLN A 47 16.67 -7.73 10.18
CA GLN A 47 15.65 -8.20 11.11
C GLN A 47 14.62 -9.00 10.28
N ARG A 48 14.82 -10.32 10.16
CA ARG A 48 13.82 -11.21 9.60
C ARG A 48 12.55 -11.04 10.43
N PHE A 49 11.53 -10.40 9.87
CA PHE A 49 10.19 -10.50 10.42
C PHE A 49 9.84 -12.00 10.47
N ASN A 50 9.40 -12.49 11.63
CA ASN A 50 9.05 -13.90 11.81
C ASN A 50 7.90 -14.26 10.86
N THR A 51 8.24 -14.87 9.72
CA THR A 51 7.30 -15.26 8.66
C THR A 51 6.52 -16.53 8.98
N CYS A 52 6.63 -17.06 10.20
CA CYS A 52 5.88 -18.23 10.64
C CYS A 52 4.37 -18.05 10.47
N PHE A 53 3.86 -16.82 10.66
CA PHE A 53 2.45 -16.49 10.47
C PHE A 53 1.97 -16.61 9.01
N LEU A 54 2.89 -16.49 8.04
CA LEU A 54 2.58 -16.66 6.60
C LEU A 54 2.64 -18.12 6.15
N ARG A 55 3.05 -19.06 7.02
CA ARG A 55 3.07 -20.50 6.73
C ARG A 55 1.82 -21.22 7.23
N ASP A 56 1.02 -20.55 8.05
CA ASP A 56 -0.23 -21.09 8.55
C ASP A 56 -1.29 -21.03 7.44
N THR A 57 -1.68 -22.22 6.97
CA THR A 57 -2.63 -22.40 5.87
C THR A 57 -4.00 -21.83 6.22
N ASP A 58 -4.40 -21.91 7.48
CA ASP A 58 -5.70 -21.42 7.95
C ASP A 58 -5.71 -19.88 7.96
N LYS A 59 -4.62 -19.27 8.45
CA LYS A 59 -4.43 -17.81 8.38
C LYS A 59 -4.35 -17.29 6.95
N LEU A 60 -3.68 -18.00 6.05
CA LEU A 60 -3.64 -17.62 4.63
C LEU A 60 -5.02 -17.67 3.97
N ASN A 61 -5.85 -18.65 4.30
CA ASN A 61 -7.21 -18.73 3.78
C ASN A 61 -8.12 -17.65 4.38
N GLU A 62 -7.96 -17.34 5.66
CA GLU A 62 -8.64 -16.22 6.33
C GLU A 62 -8.31 -14.89 5.64
N PHE A 63 -7.04 -14.63 5.33
CA PHE A 63 -6.64 -13.45 4.55
C PHE A 63 -7.24 -13.43 3.14
N LYS A 64 -7.28 -14.57 2.45
CA LYS A 64 -7.91 -14.67 1.12
C LYS A 64 -9.41 -14.37 1.18
N ILE A 65 -10.12 -14.91 2.18
CA ILE A 65 -11.56 -14.66 2.37
C ILE A 65 -11.81 -13.20 2.74
N ALA A 66 -11.00 -12.61 3.63
CA ALA A 66 -11.09 -11.20 4.01
C ALA A 66 -10.82 -10.25 2.84
N LEU A 67 -9.94 -10.63 1.91
CA LEU A 67 -9.68 -9.87 0.69
C LEU A 67 -10.79 -10.04 -0.36
N ASN A 68 -11.36 -11.25 -0.48
CA ASN A 68 -12.44 -11.53 -1.42
C ASN A 68 -13.78 -10.89 -1.02
N ASN A 69 -14.02 -10.71 0.29
CA ASN A 69 -15.21 -10.04 0.82
C ASN A 69 -15.07 -8.53 0.97
N ARG A 70 -13.98 -7.94 0.47
CA ARG A 70 -13.77 -6.49 0.56
C ARG A 70 -14.04 -5.85 -0.79
N PHE A 71 -15.30 -5.86 -1.22
CA PHE A 71 -15.99 -4.78 -1.96
C PHE A 71 -17.50 -4.99 -1.90
#